data_AF-A0A356JZJ4-F1
#
_entry.id   AF-A0A356JZJ4-F1
#
_cell.length_a   1.000
_cell.length_b   1.000
_cell.length_c   1.000
_cell.angle_alpha   90.00
_cell.angle_beta   90.00
_cell.angle_gamma   90.00
#
_symmetry.space_group_name_H-M   'P 1'
#
loop_
_entity.id
_entity.type
_entity.pdbx_description
1 polymer ?
#
loop_
_entity_poly.entity_id
_entity_poly.type
_entity_poly.pdbx_seq_one_letter_code
_entity_poly.pdbx_strand_id
1 'polypeptide(L)'
;AVKFFTLQKYSPFGRNSRMTGKNTVRRVVALPGDSYYMKDYVLYVKPAGQSHYLTEFELASKPYNISIYSVPVEWDGIGCSGQLEEATLGKNEYFVLADNRIEGLDSRVYGKIPSSRIKGRVIWQCFPFGEMRLY
;
A
#
# COMPACT_ATOMS: atom_id res chain seq x y z
N ALA A 1 -10.14 -17.56 2.63
CA ALA A 1 -10.77 -16.36 2.03
C ALA A 1 -10.85 -15.27 3.09
N VAL A 2 -10.14 -14.15 2.92
CA VAL A 2 -10.24 -12.99 3.83
C VAL A 2 -11.54 -12.25 3.52
N LYS A 3 -12.46 -12.17 4.48
CA LYS A 3 -13.74 -11.45 4.35
C LYS A 3 -13.64 -10.12 5.09
N PHE A 4 -13.90 -9.02 4.40
CA PHE A 4 -13.89 -7.68 4.98
C PHE A 4 -15.30 -7.31 5.48
N PHE A 5 -15.41 -6.87 6.73
CA PHE A 5 -16.64 -6.28 7.26
C PHE A 5 -16.51 -4.75 7.20
N THR A 6 -17.29 -4.09 6.34
CA THR A 6 -17.10 -2.67 5.99
C THR A 6 -18.10 -1.71 6.65
N LEU A 7 -18.85 -2.12 7.69
CA LEU A 7 -19.95 -1.33 8.27
C LEU A 7 -20.94 -0.77 7.23
N GLN A 8 -21.03 -1.44 6.07
CA GLN A 8 -21.93 -1.18 4.95
C GLN A 8 -22.39 0.28 4.81
N LYS A 9 -21.60 1.10 4.12
CA LYS A 9 -22.16 2.27 3.44
C LYS A 9 -23.14 1.75 2.38
N TYR A 10 -24.43 1.70 2.73
CA TYR A 10 -25.51 1.32 1.84
C TYR A 10 -25.51 2.28 0.64
N SER A 11 -25.31 1.74 -0.57
CA SER A 11 -25.36 2.48 -1.83
C SER A 11 -26.41 1.81 -2.70
N PRO A 12 -27.66 2.32 -2.75
CA PRO A 12 -28.77 1.66 -3.43
C PRO A 12 -28.58 1.55 -4.95
N PHE A 13 -27.58 2.23 -5.51
CA PHE A 13 -27.19 2.11 -6.92
C PHE A 13 -25.65 2.10 -7.03
N GLY A 14 -25.07 1.03 -7.57
CA GLY A 14 -23.61 0.91 -7.80
C GLY A 14 -23.14 -0.45 -8.32
N ARG A 15 -23.26 -0.67 -9.65
CA ARG A 15 -22.21 -0.75 -10.69
C ARG A 15 -21.56 -2.14 -10.93
N ASN A 16 -21.60 -2.49 -12.22
CA ASN A 16 -21.08 -3.67 -12.93
C ASN A 16 -19.78 -4.28 -12.38
N SER A 17 -19.79 -5.60 -12.30
CA SER A 17 -18.63 -6.48 -12.10
C SER A 17 -17.64 -6.36 -13.26
N ARG A 18 -16.67 -5.45 -13.14
CA ARG A 18 -15.41 -5.53 -13.88
C ARG A 18 -14.30 -5.90 -12.89
N MET A 19 -13.28 -6.61 -13.37
CA MET A 19 -12.05 -6.89 -12.59
C MET A 19 -11.39 -5.59 -12.09
N THR A 20 -11.63 -4.49 -12.81
CA THR A 20 -11.33 -3.11 -12.41
C THR A 20 -12.45 -2.55 -11.53
N GLY A 21 -12.16 -2.28 -10.25
CA GLY A 21 -13.11 -1.66 -9.32
C GLY A 21 -13.40 -2.44 -8.03
N LYS A 22 -12.70 -3.56 -7.76
CA LYS A 22 -12.76 -4.21 -6.46
C LYS A 22 -11.92 -3.44 -5.43
N ASN A 23 -12.50 -3.20 -4.26
CA ASN A 23 -11.78 -2.60 -3.14
C ASN A 23 -10.66 -3.55 -2.68
N THR A 24 -9.46 -3.01 -2.51
CA THR A 24 -8.30 -3.72 -1.98
C THR A 24 -7.81 -3.04 -0.71
N VAL A 25 -7.08 -3.79 0.11
CA VAL A 25 -6.36 -3.25 1.27
C VAL A 25 -4.89 -3.15 0.93
N ARG A 26 -4.34 -1.96 1.12
CA ARG A 26 -2.92 -1.64 0.95
C ARG A 26 -2.48 -0.74 2.10
N ARG A 27 -1.19 -0.76 2.39
CA ARG A 27 -0.58 0.12 3.38
C ARG A 27 -0.27 1.46 2.73
N VAL A 28 -0.68 2.54 3.36
CA VAL A 28 -0.17 3.88 3.01
C VAL A 28 1.24 3.98 3.58
N VAL A 29 2.21 4.23 2.71
CA VAL A 29 3.64 4.26 3.06
C VAL A 29 4.28 5.63 2.84
N ALA A 30 3.68 6.49 2.01
CA ALA A 30 4.06 7.89 1.90
C ALA A 30 2.81 8.79 1.78
N LEU A 31 2.90 9.99 2.35
CA LEU A 31 1.83 10.95 2.55
C LEU A 31 1.95 12.15 1.59
N PRO A 32 0.89 12.96 1.44
CA PRO A 32 0.92 14.12 0.56
C PRO A 32 2.11 15.06 0.83
N GLY A 33 2.86 15.39 -0.22
CA GLY A 33 4.06 16.24 -0.15
C GLY A 33 5.36 15.49 0.10
N ASP A 34 5.32 14.21 0.47
CA ASP A 34 6.53 13.42 0.70
C ASP A 34 7.25 13.13 -0.63
N SER A 35 8.58 13.06 -0.59
CA SER A 35 9.38 12.47 -1.65
C SER A 35 9.72 11.03 -1.30
N TYR A 36 9.78 10.16 -2.29
CA TYR A 36 10.11 8.75 -2.10
C TYR A 36 10.92 8.20 -3.25
N TYR A 37 11.72 7.18 -2.98
CA TYR A 37 12.29 6.27 -3.96
C TYR A 37 12.26 4.85 -3.40
N MET A 38 12.48 3.84 -4.23
CA MET A 38 12.51 2.46 -3.78
C MET A 38 13.82 1.80 -4.17
N LYS A 39 14.41 1.08 -3.21
CA LYS A 39 15.57 0.23 -3.44
C LYS A 39 15.38 -1.09 -2.71
N ASP A 40 15.63 -2.19 -3.41
CA ASP A 40 15.57 -3.55 -2.89
C ASP A 40 14.22 -3.84 -2.20
N TYR A 41 13.14 -3.41 -2.83
CA TYR A 41 11.75 -3.50 -2.36
C TYR A 41 11.45 -2.72 -1.07
N VAL A 42 12.38 -1.92 -0.54
CA VAL A 42 12.17 -1.04 0.61
C VAL A 42 11.93 0.38 0.12
N LEU A 43 10.85 0.99 0.60
CA LEU A 43 10.56 2.38 0.29
C LEU A 43 11.34 3.30 1.23
N TYR A 44 12.07 4.24 0.64
CA TYR A 44 12.71 5.35 1.35
C TYR A 44 11.85 6.58 1.15
N VAL A 45 11.49 7.24 2.23
CA VAL A 45 10.59 8.38 2.23
C VAL A 45 11.25 9.53 2.96
N LYS A 46 11.25 10.69 2.33
CA LYS A 46 11.61 11.98 2.91
C LYS A 46 10.31 12.73 3.16
N PRO A 47 9.87 12.83 4.43
CA PRO A 47 8.63 13.53 4.74
C PRO A 47 8.66 14.98 4.29
N ALA A 48 7.51 15.52 3.92
CA ALA A 48 7.39 16.92 3.49
C ALA A 48 8.03 17.89 4.51
N GLY A 49 9.01 18.67 4.06
CA GLY A 49 9.73 19.65 4.90
C GLY A 49 10.90 19.08 5.69
N GLN A 50 11.20 17.78 5.60
CA GLN A 50 12.40 17.18 6.17
C GLN A 50 13.54 17.11 5.15
N SER A 51 14.78 17.01 5.64
CA SER A 51 15.98 17.00 4.81
C SER A 51 16.47 15.61 4.42
N HIS A 52 16.11 14.57 5.17
CA HIS A 52 16.68 13.22 5.02
C HIS A 52 15.62 12.18 4.68
N TYR A 53 16.08 11.15 3.97
CA TYR A 53 15.30 9.95 3.72
C TYR A 53 15.38 9.01 4.91
N LEU A 54 14.23 8.46 5.29
CA LEU A 54 14.08 7.37 6.24
C LEU A 54 13.44 6.18 5.54
N THR A 55 13.73 4.98 5.98
CA THR A 55 13.02 3.79 5.51
C THR A 55 11.56 3.83 5.98
N GLU A 56 10.68 3.17 5.24
CA GLU A 56 9.28 3.00 5.62
C GLU A 56 9.10 2.34 7.00
N PHE A 57 10.10 1.60 7.48
CA PHE A 57 10.09 0.98 8.80
C PHE A 57 10.42 1.97 9.92
N GLU A 58 11.36 2.89 9.69
CA GLU A 58 11.71 3.94 10.64
C GLU A 58 10.57 4.95 10.83
N LEU A 59 9.80 5.22 9.77
CA LEU A 59 8.63 6.09 9.83
C LEU A 59 7.40 5.42 10.43
N ALA A 60 7.37 4.09 10.49
CA ALA A 60 6.20 3.37 10.95
C ALA A 60 6.04 3.48 12.48
N SER A 61 4.91 4.01 12.93
CA SER A 61 4.55 4.05 14.36
C SER A 61 4.44 2.66 15.00
N LYS A 62 4.13 1.65 14.19
CA LYS A 62 4.06 0.24 14.60
C LYS A 62 4.88 -0.60 13.62
N PRO A 63 5.72 -1.52 14.11
CA PRO A 63 6.49 -2.40 13.23
C PRO A 63 5.55 -3.29 12.42
N TYR A 64 5.94 -3.56 11.19
CA TYR A 64 5.27 -4.52 10.32
C TYR A 64 6.31 -5.19 9.42
N ASN A 65 5.97 -6.37 8.92
CA ASN A 65 6.86 -7.16 8.08
C ASN A 65 6.41 -7.08 6.62
N ILE A 66 7.37 -7.16 5.72
CA ILE A 66 7.15 -7.34 4.29
C ILE A 66 7.59 -8.74 3.87
N SER A 67 6.95 -9.28 2.84
CA SER A 67 7.29 -10.56 2.24
C SER A 67 7.96 -10.32 0.90
N ILE A 68 9.23 -10.71 0.82
CA ILE A 68 10.06 -10.73 -0.39
C ILE A 68 10.59 -12.16 -0.53
N TYR A 69 10.40 -12.78 -1.68
CA TYR A 69 10.89 -14.13 -1.99
C TYR A 69 11.36 -14.20 -3.43
N SER A 70 12.22 -15.18 -3.73
CA SER A 70 12.66 -15.44 -5.09
C SER A 70 11.52 -16.06 -5.90
N VAL A 71 11.38 -15.62 -7.13
CA VAL A 71 10.54 -16.24 -8.15
C VAL A 71 11.42 -17.07 -9.09
N PRO A 72 10.87 -18.05 -9.82
CA PRO A 72 11.59 -18.72 -10.90
C PRO A 72 12.21 -17.70 -11.86
N VAL A 73 13.39 -17.99 -12.41
CA VAL A 73 14.13 -17.05 -13.28
C VAL A 73 13.31 -16.62 -14.49
N GLU A 74 12.40 -17.47 -14.95
CA GLU A 74 11.47 -17.20 -16.05
C GLU A 74 10.46 -16.09 -15.73
N TRP A 75 10.25 -15.80 -14.44
CA TRP A 75 9.38 -14.74 -13.95
C TRP A 75 10.17 -13.52 -13.47
N ASP A 76 11.49 -13.51 -13.66
CA ASP A 76 12.30 -12.35 -13.37
C ASP A 76 11.87 -11.17 -14.25
N GLY A 77 11.69 -10.01 -13.64
CA GLY A 77 11.09 -8.83 -14.28
C GLY A 77 9.57 -8.86 -14.47
N ILE A 78 8.88 -9.96 -14.15
CA ILE A 78 7.41 -10.03 -14.16
C ILE A 78 6.87 -9.68 -12.77
N GLY A 79 6.05 -8.63 -12.68
CA GLY A 79 5.39 -8.22 -11.44
C GLY A 79 5.73 -6.78 -11.04
N CYS A 80 5.77 -6.53 -9.73
CA CYS A 80 6.07 -5.20 -9.22
C CYS A 80 7.58 -5.01 -9.00
N SER A 81 8.17 -4.01 -9.66
CA SER A 81 9.59 -3.66 -9.48
C SER A 81 9.94 -3.35 -8.02
N GLY A 82 11.08 -3.86 -7.57
CA GLY A 82 11.70 -3.48 -6.29
C GLY A 82 12.56 -2.22 -6.35
N GLN A 83 12.60 -1.56 -7.51
CA GLN A 83 13.36 -0.33 -7.76
C GLN A 83 12.41 0.73 -8.33
N LEU A 84 12.50 1.95 -7.80
CA LEU A 84 11.78 3.11 -8.30
C LEU A 84 12.65 4.35 -8.18
N GLU A 85 12.65 5.15 -9.23
CA GLU A 85 13.24 6.49 -9.22
C GLU A 85 12.55 7.42 -8.23
N GLU A 86 13.27 8.48 -7.84
CA GLU A 86 12.76 9.49 -6.92
C GLU A 86 11.55 10.22 -7.51
N ALA A 87 10.49 10.34 -6.71
CA ALA A 87 9.30 11.09 -7.05
C ALA A 87 8.71 11.78 -5.82
N THR A 88 8.01 12.89 -6.04
CA THR A 88 7.32 13.66 -4.97
C THR A 88 5.81 13.57 -5.12
N LEU A 89 5.10 13.32 -4.02
CA LEU A 89 3.64 13.29 -3.96
C LEU A 89 3.05 14.70 -4.00
N GLY A 90 1.98 14.89 -4.78
CA GLY A 90 1.17 16.09 -4.73
C GLY A 90 0.36 16.22 -3.44
N LYS A 91 -0.32 17.37 -3.28
CA LYS A 91 -1.07 17.75 -2.05
C LYS A 91 -2.21 16.80 -1.64
N ASN A 92 -2.67 15.92 -2.52
CA ASN A 92 -3.75 14.96 -2.26
C ASN A 92 -3.40 13.56 -2.75
N GLU A 93 -2.11 13.28 -2.91
CA GLU A 93 -1.62 12.00 -3.43
C GLU A 93 -0.97 11.19 -2.31
N TYR A 94 -1.18 9.88 -2.37
CA TYR A 94 -0.62 8.90 -1.47
C TYR A 94 0.14 7.86 -2.27
N PHE A 95 1.17 7.29 -1.66
CA PHE A 95 1.82 6.10 -2.19
C PHE A 95 1.42 4.90 -1.32
N VAL A 96 0.91 3.84 -1.96
CA VAL A 96 0.45 2.64 -1.24
C VAL A 96 1.18 1.41 -1.72
N LEU A 97 1.51 0.51 -0.80
CA LEU A 97 2.20 -0.74 -1.08
C LEU A 97 1.47 -1.94 -0.48
N ALA A 98 1.67 -3.09 -1.09
CA ALA A 98 1.32 -4.38 -0.50
C ALA A 98 2.45 -4.86 0.41
N ASP A 99 2.09 -5.49 1.52
CA ASP A 99 3.08 -6.11 2.41
C ASP A 99 3.75 -7.33 1.72
N ASN A 100 3.03 -8.05 0.84
CA ASN A 100 3.66 -8.98 -0.11
C ASN A 100 4.16 -8.19 -1.33
N ARG A 101 5.48 -7.99 -1.39
CA ARG A 101 6.13 -7.15 -2.40
C ARG A 101 6.21 -7.81 -3.77
N ILE A 102 6.17 -9.13 -3.86
CA ILE A 102 6.31 -9.85 -5.12
C ILE A 102 4.97 -9.92 -5.87
N GLU A 103 3.90 -10.36 -5.21
CA GLU A 103 2.60 -10.59 -5.86
C GLU A 103 1.64 -9.38 -5.77
N GLY A 104 1.83 -8.52 -4.79
CA GLY A 104 0.85 -7.50 -4.46
C GLY A 104 0.90 -6.31 -5.41
N LEU A 105 -0.04 -6.24 -6.36
CA LEU A 105 -0.19 -5.05 -7.21
C LEU A 105 -0.58 -3.81 -6.38
N ASP A 106 0.14 -2.72 -6.58
CA ASP A 106 0.03 -1.48 -5.79
C ASP A 106 0.55 -0.26 -6.55
N SER A 107 0.94 0.83 -5.86
CA SER A 107 1.39 2.07 -6.49
C SER A 107 2.62 1.93 -7.39
N ARG A 108 3.39 0.83 -7.28
CA ARG A 108 4.48 0.53 -8.22
C ARG A 108 4.00 0.34 -9.65
N VAL A 109 2.75 -0.11 -9.81
CA VAL A 109 2.13 -0.37 -11.12
C VAL A 109 1.08 0.71 -11.44
N TYR A 110 0.27 1.10 -10.46
CA TYR A 110 -0.84 2.04 -10.68
C TYR A 110 -0.45 3.51 -10.53
N GLY A 111 0.75 3.78 -10.00
CA GLY A 111 1.20 5.12 -9.64
C GLY A 111 0.56 5.65 -8.35
N LYS A 112 0.66 6.97 -8.20
CA LYS A 112 0.18 7.72 -7.03
C LYS A 112 -1.35 7.64 -6.91
N ILE A 113 -1.84 7.50 -5.69
CA ILE A 113 -3.27 7.32 -5.41
C ILE A 113 -3.87 8.62 -4.90
N PRO A 114 -4.87 9.21 -5.58
CA PRO A 114 -5.57 10.37 -5.06
C PRO A 114 -6.41 10.02 -3.83
N SER A 115 -6.48 10.93 -2.87
CA SER A 115 -7.24 10.80 -1.61
C SER A 115 -8.68 10.29 -1.82
N SER A 116 -9.35 10.74 -2.88
CA SER A 116 -10.72 10.36 -3.24
C SER A 116 -10.93 8.87 -3.55
N ARG A 117 -9.85 8.13 -3.82
CA ARG A 117 -9.87 6.67 -4.02
C ARG A 117 -9.73 5.88 -2.71
N ILE A 118 -9.32 6.51 -1.62
CA ILE A 118 -9.25 5.88 -0.30
C ILE A 118 -10.65 5.88 0.32
N LYS A 119 -11.21 4.70 0.57
CA LYS A 119 -12.59 4.54 1.09
C LYS A 119 -12.68 4.47 2.61
N GLY A 120 -11.59 4.13 3.28
CA GLY A 120 -11.53 4.00 4.73
C GLY A 120 -10.19 3.48 5.21
N ARG A 121 -10.07 3.32 6.53
CA ARG A 121 -8.89 2.80 7.21
C ARG A 121 -9.26 1.52 7.96
N VAL A 122 -8.38 0.52 7.90
CA VAL A 122 -8.51 -0.68 8.74
C VAL A 122 -8.15 -0.30 10.17
N ILE A 123 -9.07 -0.51 11.10
CA ILE A 123 -8.89 -0.20 12.53
C ILE A 123 -8.79 -1.46 13.40
N TRP A 124 -9.30 -2.60 12.91
CA TRP A 124 -9.41 -3.81 13.72
C TRP A 124 -9.25 -5.06 12.85
N GLN A 125 -8.41 -5.98 13.31
CA GLN A 125 -8.37 -7.36 12.86
C GLN A 125 -9.05 -8.22 13.93
N CYS A 126 -10.18 -8.83 13.56
CA CYS A 126 -10.97 -9.70 14.44
C CYS A 126 -10.74 -11.21 14.21
N PHE A 127 -9.88 -11.58 13.24
CA PHE A 127 -9.55 -12.97 12.89
C PHE A 127 -8.04 -13.16 12.69
N PRO A 128 -7.44 -14.30 13.10
CA PRO A 128 -8.08 -15.44 13.77
C PRO A 128 -8.55 -15.12 15.18
N PHE A 129 -9.58 -15.84 15.65
CA PHE A 129 -10.13 -15.64 17.00
C PHE A 129 -9.03 -15.91 18.03
N GLY A 130 -8.81 -14.97 18.96
CA GLY A 130 -7.71 -15.01 19.93
C GLY A 130 -6.48 -14.20 19.53
N GLU A 131 -6.32 -13.83 18.25
CA GLU A 131 -5.24 -12.96 17.76
C GLU A 131 -5.77 -11.58 17.32
N MET A 132 -6.78 -11.08 18.03
CA MET A 132 -7.41 -9.81 17.66
C MET A 132 -6.43 -8.65 17.87
N ARG A 133 -6.34 -7.74 16.90
CA ARG A 133 -5.44 -6.59 16.94
C ARG A 133 -6.17 -5.30 16.58
N LEU A 134 -6.04 -4.30 17.46
CA LEU A 134 -6.44 -2.93 17.18
C LEU A 134 -5.27 -2.18 16.54
N TYR A 135 -5.54 -1.53 15.40
CA TYR A 135 -4.55 -0.79 14.62
C TYR A 135 -4.57 0.70 14.93
#